data_AF-A0A1Q8Q971-F1
#
_entry.id   AF-A0A1Q8Q971-F1
#
_cell.length_a   1.000
_cell.length_b   1.000
_cell.length_c   1.000
_cell.angle_alpha   90.00
_cell.angle_beta   90.00
_cell.angle_gamma   90.00
#
_symmetry.space_group_name_H-M   'P 1'
#
loop_
_entity.id
_entity.type
_entity.pdbx_description
1 polymer ?
#
loop_
_entity_poly.entity_id
_entity_poly.type
_entity_poly.pdbx_seq_one_letter_code
_entity_poly.pdbx_strand_id
1 'polypeptide(L)'
;MNVYITSGTYDFLKTIKKKHAGEKMVLMDGTESAALVHETNGKSVFESPRRYEIVDAAGDMAERGYAVLNNIPVTDEGRPLFEHRFKNRAGAIENEPGFIAIRVLRPLNSDTYVIFTQWEDVKAFENWKTSDAYSQAHKKRGTEEGLDKRPNIFSGPSYLTTYTIPSEDQ
;
A
#
# COMPACT_ATOMS: atom_id res chain seq x y z
N MET A 1 -7.03 13.74 -0.07
CA MET A 1 -5.74 13.46 -0.71
C MET A 1 -5.85 12.12 -1.45
N ASN A 2 -5.26 12.01 -2.64
CA ASN A 2 -5.36 10.80 -3.47
C ASN A 2 -3.99 10.17 -3.69
N VAL A 3 -4.01 8.86 -3.98
CA VAL A 3 -2.85 8.12 -4.48
C VAL A 3 -3.19 7.53 -5.83
N TYR A 4 -2.24 7.64 -6.75
CA TYR A 4 -2.33 7.09 -8.09
C TYR A 4 -1.19 6.10 -8.27
N ILE A 5 -1.49 4.93 -8.83
CA ILE A 5 -0.48 3.89 -9.08
C ILE A 5 -0.59 3.48 -10.54
N THR A 6 0.52 3.58 -11.27
CA THR A 6 0.67 3.01 -12.61
C THR A 6 1.79 1.96 -12.59
N SER A 7 1.72 1.02 -13.51
CA SER A 7 2.72 -0.05 -13.68
C SER A 7 3.27 -0.02 -15.10
N GLY A 8 4.49 -0.52 -15.28
CA GLY A 8 5.18 -0.52 -16.58
C GLY A 8 6.61 -0.98 -16.46
N THR A 9 7.42 -0.72 -17.49
CA THR A 9 8.88 -0.94 -17.39
C THR A 9 9.51 0.15 -16.53
N TYR A 10 10.57 -0.21 -15.79
CA TYR A 10 11.26 0.72 -14.90
C TYR A 10 11.74 1.98 -15.62
N ASP A 11 12.40 1.81 -16.77
CA ASP A 11 12.94 2.93 -17.55
C ASP A 11 11.86 3.89 -18.04
N PHE A 12 10.73 3.37 -18.52
CA PHE A 12 9.62 4.21 -18.95
C PHE A 12 9.07 5.04 -17.78
N LEU A 13 8.82 4.41 -16.64
CA LEU A 13 8.32 5.11 -15.46
C LEU A 13 9.35 6.13 -14.91
N LYS A 14 10.64 5.84 -15.00
CA LYS A 14 11.72 6.77 -14.66
C LYS A 14 11.67 8.05 -15.51
N THR A 15 11.31 7.95 -16.80
CA THR A 15 11.12 9.15 -17.63
C THR A 15 9.95 10.01 -17.17
N ILE A 16 8.84 9.40 -16.72
CA ILE A 16 7.69 10.12 -16.17
C ILE A 16 8.09 10.85 -14.89
N LYS A 17 8.74 10.15 -13.94
CA LYS A 17 9.21 10.75 -12.68
C LYS A 17 10.11 11.97 -12.96
N LYS A 18 11.09 11.83 -13.87
CA LYS A 18 12.01 12.93 -14.24
C LYS A 18 11.30 14.12 -14.87
N LYS A 19 10.34 13.86 -15.77
CA LYS A 19 9.54 14.92 -16.43
C LYS A 19 8.70 15.72 -15.42
N HIS A 20 8.32 15.10 -14.32
CA HIS A 20 7.46 15.66 -13.28
C HIS A 20 8.15 15.72 -11.91
N ALA A 21 9.42 16.13 -11.86
CA ALA A 21 10.26 16.11 -10.65
C ALA A 21 9.74 16.97 -9.47
N GLY A 22 8.75 17.84 -9.68
CA GLY A 22 8.08 18.59 -8.62
C GLY A 22 6.94 17.85 -7.92
N GLU A 23 6.58 16.65 -8.41
CA GLU A 23 5.51 15.83 -7.84
C GLU A 23 6.05 14.84 -6.80
N LYS A 24 5.25 14.52 -5.79
CA LYS A 24 5.59 13.49 -4.78
C LYS A 24 5.40 12.11 -5.40
N MET A 25 6.49 11.55 -5.95
CA MET A 25 6.48 10.26 -6.64
C MET A 25 7.53 9.28 -6.15
N VAL A 26 7.15 8.01 -6.01
CA VAL A 26 8.06 6.93 -5.65
C VAL A 26 8.06 5.89 -6.76
N LEU A 27 9.21 5.73 -7.42
CA LEU A 27 9.45 4.69 -8.42
C LEU A 27 9.92 3.42 -7.70
N MET A 28 9.25 2.31 -7.97
CA MET A 28 9.49 1.05 -7.30
C MET A 28 9.71 -0.04 -8.35
N ASP A 29 10.74 -0.85 -8.16
CA ASP A 29 11.12 -1.95 -9.04
C ASP A 29 10.63 -3.28 -8.46
N GLY A 30 9.86 -4.01 -9.25
CA GLY A 30 9.22 -5.25 -8.85
C GLY A 30 9.63 -6.39 -9.77
N THR A 31 9.42 -7.63 -9.34
CA THR A 31 9.85 -8.81 -10.11
C THR A 31 9.14 -8.95 -11.46
N GLU A 32 7.86 -8.58 -11.53
CA GLU A 32 7.06 -8.68 -12.77
C GLU A 32 7.00 -7.36 -13.54
N SER A 33 6.93 -6.25 -12.82
CA SER A 33 6.86 -4.90 -13.38
C SER A 33 7.30 -3.87 -12.36
N ALA A 34 7.73 -2.71 -12.83
CA ALA A 34 7.90 -1.54 -12.00
C ALA A 34 6.55 -0.87 -11.74
N ALA A 35 6.47 -0.09 -10.66
CA ALA A 35 5.32 0.73 -10.32
C ALA A 35 5.76 2.15 -9.95
N LEU A 36 4.96 3.14 -10.32
CA LEU A 36 5.17 4.54 -9.94
C LEU A 36 3.95 4.99 -9.14
N VAL A 37 4.20 5.37 -7.88
CA VAL A 37 3.19 5.87 -6.96
C VAL A 37 3.26 7.39 -6.97
N HIS A 38 2.11 8.06 -7.09
CA HIS A 38 1.97 9.51 -7.04
C HIS A 38 0.94 9.89 -5.99
N GLU A 39 1.39 10.57 -4.93
CA GLU A 39 0.52 11.10 -3.86
C GLU A 39 0.30 12.60 -4.07
N THR A 40 -0.94 13.02 -4.27
CA THR A 40 -1.24 14.44 -4.55
C THR A 40 -2.68 14.81 -4.15
N ASN A 41 -2.90 16.11 -3.95
CA ASN A 41 -4.24 16.70 -3.85
C ASN A 41 -4.78 17.15 -5.21
N GLY A 42 -3.94 17.16 -6.25
CA GLY A 42 -4.29 17.55 -7.61
C GLY A 42 -4.70 16.38 -8.51
N LYS A 43 -4.58 16.60 -9.83
CA LYS A 43 -4.73 15.54 -10.84
C LYS A 43 -3.41 14.78 -10.97
N SER A 44 -3.51 13.49 -11.27
CA SER A 44 -2.33 12.70 -11.63
C SER A 44 -1.79 13.11 -13.00
N VAL A 45 -0.49 12.95 -13.18
CA VAL A 45 0.19 13.08 -14.48
C VAL A 45 0.15 11.77 -15.28
N PHE A 46 -0.31 10.67 -14.67
CA PHE A 46 -0.39 9.37 -15.33
C PHE A 46 -1.59 9.32 -16.27
N GLU A 47 -1.41 8.69 -17.43
CA GLU A 47 -2.46 8.57 -18.45
C GLU A 47 -3.59 7.61 -18.04
N SER A 48 -3.23 6.45 -17.46
CA SER A 48 -4.18 5.41 -17.05
C SER A 48 -3.87 4.82 -15.67
N PRO A 49 -3.96 5.63 -14.58
CA PRO A 49 -3.65 5.15 -13.24
C PRO A 49 -4.78 4.32 -12.61
N ARG A 50 -4.40 3.41 -11.72
CA ARG A 50 -5.29 2.98 -10.63
C ARG A 50 -5.43 4.13 -9.64
N ARG A 51 -6.66 4.42 -9.22
CA ARG A 51 -6.98 5.63 -8.45
C ARG A 51 -7.47 5.26 -7.06
N TYR A 52 -6.90 5.90 -6.05
CA TYR A 52 -7.25 5.64 -4.67
C TYR A 52 -7.45 6.91 -3.86
N GLU A 53 -8.37 6.83 -2.91
CA GLU A 53 -8.50 7.78 -1.82
C GLU A 53 -7.77 7.23 -0.59
N ILE A 54 -7.07 8.10 0.14
CA ILE A 54 -6.42 7.73 1.41
C ILE A 54 -7.48 7.71 2.51
N VAL A 55 -7.73 6.54 3.09
CA VAL A 55 -8.62 6.36 4.25
C VAL A 55 -7.87 6.61 5.56
N ASP A 56 -6.60 6.22 5.60
CA ASP A 56 -5.70 6.41 6.73
C ASP A 56 -4.24 6.40 6.26
N ALA A 57 -3.37 7.13 6.97
CA ALA A 57 -1.96 7.30 6.61
C ALA A 57 -1.10 7.64 7.83
N ALA A 58 0.14 7.15 7.82
CA ALA A 58 1.20 7.60 8.72
C ALA A 58 2.56 7.56 8.01
N GLY A 59 3.47 8.43 8.43
CA GLY A 59 4.80 8.57 7.83
C GLY A 59 4.81 9.18 6.42
N ASP A 60 6.01 9.55 5.97
CA ASP A 60 6.25 10.07 4.63
C ASP A 60 6.93 9.03 3.76
N MET A 61 6.39 8.82 2.54
CA MET A 61 7.01 7.90 1.61
C MET A 61 8.40 8.38 1.22
N ALA A 62 9.39 7.49 1.25
CA ALA A 62 10.77 7.77 0.89
C ALA A 62 11.10 7.25 -0.52
N GLU A 63 12.11 7.85 -1.16
CA GLU A 63 12.61 7.38 -2.46
C GLU A 63 13.69 6.30 -2.33
N ARG A 64 13.56 5.44 -1.32
CA ARG A 64 14.46 4.29 -1.09
C ARG A 64 13.76 3.22 -0.24
N GLY A 65 14.34 2.03 -0.19
CA GLY A 65 13.95 0.96 0.72
C GLY A 65 13.08 -0.11 0.07
N TYR A 66 12.07 -0.59 0.78
CA TYR A 66 11.23 -1.72 0.38
C TYR A 66 9.75 -1.42 0.55
N ALA A 67 8.94 -1.67 -0.47
CA ALA A 67 7.50 -1.44 -0.47
C ALA A 67 6.73 -2.75 -0.54
N VAL A 68 5.67 -2.85 0.26
CA VAL A 68 4.74 -3.98 0.25
C VAL A 68 3.33 -3.45 0.07
N LEU A 69 2.66 -3.90 -0.98
CA LEU A 69 1.26 -3.63 -1.25
C LEU A 69 0.47 -4.90 -0.95
N ASN A 70 -0.34 -4.86 0.09
CA ASN A 70 -1.33 -5.90 0.37
C ASN A 70 -2.63 -5.56 -0.39
N ASN A 71 -2.88 -6.30 -1.46
CA ASN A 71 -4.03 -6.13 -2.34
C ASN A 71 -5.18 -6.98 -1.81
N ILE A 72 -6.30 -6.34 -1.45
CA ILE A 72 -7.42 -6.97 -0.77
C ILE A 72 -8.70 -6.68 -1.55
N PRO A 73 -9.22 -7.63 -2.34
CA PRO A 73 -10.51 -7.51 -3.01
C PRO A 73 -11.65 -7.51 -1.99
N VAL A 74 -12.42 -6.43 -1.93
CA VAL A 74 -13.53 -6.25 -0.97
C VAL A 74 -14.80 -5.93 -1.74
N THR A 75 -15.87 -6.68 -1.47
CA THR A 75 -17.19 -6.42 -2.06
C THR A 75 -17.72 -5.05 -1.65
N ASP A 76 -18.65 -4.49 -2.41
CA ASP A 76 -19.25 -3.19 -2.07
C ASP A 76 -19.94 -3.21 -0.70
N GLU A 77 -20.63 -4.30 -0.36
CA GLU A 77 -21.25 -4.51 0.96
C GLU A 77 -20.22 -4.64 2.09
N GLY A 78 -19.03 -5.17 1.79
CA GLY A 78 -17.93 -5.35 2.75
C GLY A 78 -17.17 -4.06 3.07
N ARG A 79 -17.20 -3.05 2.20
CA ARG A 79 -16.40 -1.81 2.33
C ARG A 79 -16.60 -1.09 3.67
N PRO A 80 -17.83 -0.81 4.13
CA PRO A 80 -18.03 -0.04 5.36
C PRO A 80 -17.39 -0.73 6.58
N LEU A 81 -17.52 -2.06 6.65
CA LEU A 81 -16.97 -2.84 7.74
C LEU A 81 -15.44 -2.96 7.66
N PHE A 82 -14.91 -3.14 6.46
CA PHE A 82 -13.47 -3.17 6.20
C PHE A 82 -12.81 -1.87 6.63
N GLU A 83 -13.35 -0.74 6.19
CA GLU A 83 -12.82 0.59 6.55
C GLU A 83 -12.94 0.90 8.04
N HIS A 84 -14.05 0.51 8.67
CA HIS A 84 -14.22 0.69 10.11
C HIS A 84 -13.10 0.01 10.90
N ARG A 85 -12.63 -1.17 10.46
CA ARG A 85 -11.49 -1.85 11.09
C ARG A 85 -10.19 -1.06 10.94
N PHE A 86 -9.91 -0.50 9.76
CA PHE A 86 -8.67 0.24 9.53
C PHE A 86 -8.64 1.60 10.23
N LYS A 87 -9.77 2.30 10.30
CA LYS A 87 -9.89 3.56 11.08
C LYS A 87 -9.66 3.36 12.58
N ASN A 88 -9.89 2.16 13.09
CA ASN A 88 -9.68 1.79 14.49
C ASN A 88 -8.47 0.87 14.69
N ARG A 89 -7.51 0.86 13.75
CA ARG A 89 -6.31 0.06 13.91
C ARG A 89 -5.47 0.56 15.08
N ALA A 90 -4.74 -0.35 15.72
CA ALA A 90 -3.99 -0.05 16.95
C ALA A 90 -2.83 0.94 16.78
N GLY A 91 -2.41 1.27 15.54
CA GLY A 91 -1.27 2.16 15.32
C GLY A 91 0.08 1.58 15.81
N ALA A 92 0.19 0.25 15.88
CA ALA A 92 1.38 -0.41 16.42
C ALA A 92 2.52 -0.51 15.38
N ILE A 93 2.18 -0.57 14.08
CA ILE A 93 3.15 -0.72 12.98
C ILE A 93 4.11 0.48 12.91
N GLU A 94 3.66 1.67 13.30
CA GLU A 94 4.46 2.89 13.28
C GLU A 94 5.67 2.86 14.23
N ASN A 95 5.62 2.01 15.26
CA ASN A 95 6.68 1.88 16.26
C ASN A 95 7.66 0.75 15.93
N GLU A 96 7.46 0.04 14.83
CA GLU A 96 8.28 -1.10 14.44
C GLU A 96 9.60 -0.63 13.82
N PRO A 97 10.74 -1.24 14.18
CA PRO A 97 12.04 -0.88 13.62
C PRO A 97 12.05 -0.95 12.09
N GLY A 98 12.53 0.12 11.45
CA GLY A 98 12.63 0.23 10.01
C GLY A 98 11.30 0.56 9.29
N PHE A 99 10.22 0.85 10.02
CA PHE A 99 9.00 1.40 9.42
C PHE A 99 9.26 2.79 8.82
N ILE A 100 8.72 3.04 7.61
CA ILE A 100 8.80 4.34 6.94
C ILE A 100 7.41 4.98 6.78
N ALA A 101 6.47 4.26 6.18
CA ALA A 101 5.15 4.80 5.88
C ALA A 101 4.08 3.73 5.72
N ILE A 102 2.82 4.11 5.96
CA ILE A 102 1.62 3.33 5.63
C ILE A 102 0.60 4.21 4.91
N ARG A 103 -0.11 3.63 3.93
CA ARG A 103 -1.34 4.16 3.35
C ARG A 103 -2.40 3.08 3.25
N VAL A 104 -3.60 3.38 3.75
CA VAL A 104 -4.80 2.57 3.53
C VAL A 104 -5.56 3.19 2.36
N LEU A 105 -5.55 2.50 1.22
CA LEU A 105 -6.02 3.03 -0.06
C LEU A 105 -7.35 2.42 -0.46
N ARG A 106 -8.40 3.25 -0.49
CA ARG A 106 -9.73 2.90 -1.02
C ARG A 106 -9.72 3.03 -2.54
N PRO A 107 -10.05 1.99 -3.31
CA PRO A 107 -10.11 2.07 -4.77
C PRO A 107 -11.31 2.91 -5.22
N LEU A 108 -11.12 3.74 -6.24
CA LEU A 108 -12.20 4.54 -6.84
C LEU A 108 -12.77 3.93 -8.13
N ASN A 109 -12.03 3.02 -8.77
CA ASN A 109 -12.39 2.40 -10.05
C ASN A 109 -12.24 0.87 -10.06
N SER A 110 -12.11 0.26 -8.89
CA SER A 110 -12.10 -1.20 -8.69
C SER A 110 -12.64 -1.54 -7.30
N ASP A 111 -12.60 -2.82 -6.92
CA ASP A 111 -12.96 -3.37 -5.61
C ASP A 111 -11.75 -3.74 -4.73
N THR A 112 -10.54 -3.64 -5.28
CA THR A 112 -9.30 -4.02 -4.59
C THR A 112 -8.70 -2.86 -3.79
N TYR A 113 -8.80 -2.95 -2.46
CA TYR A 113 -8.05 -2.09 -1.55
C TYR A 113 -6.57 -2.40 -1.60
N VAL A 114 -5.76 -1.39 -1.29
CA VAL A 114 -4.32 -1.56 -1.12
C VAL A 114 -3.90 -1.04 0.24
N ILE A 115 -3.27 -1.90 1.04
CA ILE A 115 -2.50 -1.45 2.20
C ILE A 115 -1.06 -1.34 1.76
N PHE A 116 -0.62 -0.12 1.48
CA PHE A 116 0.76 0.17 1.15
C PHE A 116 1.54 0.34 2.46
N THR A 117 2.63 -0.39 2.61
CA THR A 117 3.61 -0.17 3.68
C THR A 117 5.00 -0.03 3.08
N GLN A 118 5.80 0.85 3.65
CA GLN A 118 7.19 1.06 3.25
C GLN A 118 8.12 0.84 4.44
N TRP A 119 9.25 0.23 4.15
CA TRP A 119 10.25 -0.22 5.11
C TRP A 119 11.65 0.15 4.65
N GLU A 120 12.60 0.27 5.57
CA GLU A 120 14.00 0.52 5.25
C GLU A 120 14.59 -0.59 4.37
N ASP A 121 14.24 -1.84 4.66
CA ASP A 121 14.66 -3.00 3.90
C ASP A 121 13.67 -4.18 4.04
N VAL A 122 13.96 -5.27 3.33
CA VAL A 122 13.17 -6.51 3.39
C VAL A 122 13.17 -7.11 4.81
N LYS A 123 14.29 -7.01 5.53
CA LYS A 123 14.45 -7.60 6.86
C LYS A 123 13.55 -6.94 7.89
N ALA A 124 13.39 -5.62 7.83
CA ALA A 124 12.47 -4.86 8.67
C ALA A 124 11.02 -5.35 8.49
N PHE A 125 10.59 -5.53 7.24
CA PHE A 125 9.27 -6.10 6.94
C PHE A 125 9.11 -7.55 7.44
N GLU A 126 10.10 -8.40 7.21
CA GLU A 126 10.06 -9.79 7.69
C GLU A 126 10.00 -9.87 9.22
N ASN A 127 10.79 -9.05 9.92
CA ASN A 127 10.75 -8.95 11.38
C ASN A 127 9.35 -8.51 11.85
N TRP A 128 8.77 -7.48 11.22
CA TRP A 128 7.42 -7.02 11.54
C TRP A 128 6.40 -8.14 11.40
N LYS A 129 6.43 -8.95 10.34
CA LYS A 129 5.47 -10.08 10.18
C LYS A 129 5.51 -11.09 11.32
N THR A 130 6.62 -11.18 12.04
CA THR A 130 6.80 -12.06 13.20
C THR A 130 6.58 -11.35 14.54
N SER A 131 6.30 -10.04 14.53
CA SER A 131 6.13 -9.21 15.73
C SER A 131 4.78 -9.40 16.43
N ASP A 132 4.72 -8.96 17.68
CA ASP A 132 3.48 -8.82 18.42
C ASP A 132 2.55 -7.77 17.79
N ALA A 133 3.09 -6.69 17.19
CA ALA A 133 2.31 -5.68 16.51
C ALA A 133 1.53 -6.27 15.33
N TYR A 134 2.17 -7.14 14.54
CA TYR A 134 1.51 -7.86 13.45
C TYR A 134 0.44 -8.83 13.98
N SER A 135 0.78 -9.58 15.03
CA SER A 135 -0.16 -10.50 15.69
C SER A 135 -1.39 -9.77 16.22
N GLN A 136 -1.22 -8.58 16.81
CA GLN A 136 -2.32 -7.74 17.28
C GLN A 136 -3.17 -7.19 16.13
N ALA A 137 -2.53 -6.65 15.08
CA ALA A 137 -3.23 -6.14 13.90
C ALA A 137 -4.07 -7.23 13.20
N HIS A 138 -3.61 -8.48 13.27
CA HIS A 138 -4.26 -9.64 12.67
C HIS A 138 -5.00 -10.54 13.68
N LYS A 139 -5.12 -10.14 14.94
CA LYS A 139 -5.63 -10.98 16.05
C LYS A 139 -7.02 -11.56 15.80
N LYS A 140 -7.88 -10.82 15.11
CA LYS A 140 -9.25 -11.27 14.80
C LYS A 140 -9.33 -12.23 13.61
N ARG A 141 -8.26 -12.38 12.82
CA ARG A 141 -8.24 -13.29 11.67
C ARG A 141 -8.43 -14.73 12.15
N GLY A 142 -9.33 -15.48 11.52
CA GLY A 142 -9.62 -16.87 11.88
C GLY A 142 -10.56 -17.04 13.08
N THR A 143 -10.96 -15.96 13.75
CA THR A 143 -11.91 -15.97 14.87
C THR A 143 -13.33 -15.68 14.39
N GLU A 144 -14.36 -15.95 15.20
CA GLU A 144 -15.76 -15.62 14.86
C GLU A 144 -16.00 -14.13 14.64
N GLU A 145 -15.19 -13.26 15.28
CA GLU A 145 -15.23 -11.81 15.07
C GLU A 145 -14.43 -11.36 13.82
N GLY A 146 -13.74 -12.29 13.16
CA GLY A 146 -12.93 -12.04 11.98
C GLY A 146 -13.76 -11.69 10.76
N LEU A 147 -13.31 -10.70 9.98
CA LEU A 147 -13.93 -10.38 8.69
C LEU A 147 -13.89 -11.55 7.71
N ASP A 148 -12.90 -12.43 7.86
CA ASP A 148 -12.72 -13.65 7.06
C ASP A 148 -13.76 -14.75 7.36
N LYS A 149 -14.48 -14.65 8.48
CA LYS A 149 -15.59 -15.56 8.82
C LYS A 149 -16.96 -15.00 8.43
N ARG A 150 -17.04 -13.72 8.07
CA ARG A 150 -18.29 -13.11 7.60
C ARG A 150 -18.46 -13.40 6.10
N PRO A 151 -19.61 -13.95 5.68
CA PRO A 151 -19.85 -14.21 4.27
C PRO A 151 -19.86 -12.88 3.50
N ASN A 152 -19.46 -12.95 2.23
CA ASN A 152 -19.58 -11.86 1.25
C ASN A 152 -18.81 -10.57 1.56
N ILE A 153 -17.80 -10.57 2.43
CA ILE A 153 -16.93 -9.39 2.63
C ILE A 153 -15.87 -9.27 1.56
N PHE A 154 -15.24 -10.38 1.17
CA PHE A 154 -14.15 -10.40 0.21
C PHE A 154 -14.62 -10.98 -1.13
N SER A 155 -14.31 -10.30 -2.23
CA SER A 155 -14.64 -10.73 -3.59
C SER A 155 -13.61 -11.72 -4.17
N GLY A 156 -12.48 -11.91 -3.49
CA GLY A 156 -11.41 -12.81 -3.89
C GLY A 156 -10.30 -12.93 -2.83
N PRO A 157 -9.27 -13.77 -3.08
CA PRO A 157 -8.13 -13.90 -2.17
C PRO A 157 -7.27 -12.63 -2.17
N SER A 158 -6.76 -12.26 -0.99
CA SER A 158 -5.75 -11.21 -0.87
C SER A 158 -4.39 -11.69 -1.38
N TYR A 159 -3.59 -10.80 -1.95
CA TYR A 159 -2.25 -11.11 -2.43
C TYR A 159 -1.26 -9.96 -2.20
N LEU A 160 0.01 -10.29 -2.01
CA LEU A 160 1.08 -9.31 -1.85
C LEU A 160 1.77 -9.04 -3.17
N THR A 161 2.07 -7.78 -3.42
CA THR A 161 3.05 -7.35 -4.43
C THR A 161 4.12 -6.54 -3.73
N THR A 162 5.39 -6.87 -4.00
CA THR A 162 6.53 -6.27 -3.31
C THR A 162 7.48 -5.62 -4.29
N TYR A 163 8.16 -4.58 -3.83
CA TYR A 163 9.03 -3.76 -4.66
C TYR A 163 10.26 -3.30 -3.88
N THR A 164 11.40 -3.26 -4.55
CA THR A 164 12.58 -2.51 -4.09
C THR A 164 12.47 -1.08 -4.59
N ILE A 165 12.89 -0.11 -3.79
CA ILE A 165 12.97 1.29 -4.19
C ILE A 165 14.46 1.63 -4.21
N PRO A 166 15.10 1.63 -5.39
CA PRO A 166 16.52 1.91 -5.50
C PRO A 166 16.79 3.34 -5.06
N SER A 167 17.78 3.55 -4.18
CA SER A 167 18.30 4.89 -3.92
C SER A 167 18.85 5.49 -5.21
N GLU A 168 18.60 6.77 -5.47
CA GLU A 168 19.09 7.44 -6.69
C GLU A 168 20.63 7.55 -6.78
N ASP A 169 21.35 7.19 -5.71
CA ASP A 169 22.81 7.30 -5.57
C ASP A 169 23.62 6.03 -5.93
N GLN A 170 23.14 5.20 -6.87
CA GLN A 170 23.94 4.11 -7.48
C GLN A 170 23.90 4.13 -9.00
#